data_AF-A0A8C4Q785-F1
#
_entry.id   AF-A0A8C4Q785-F1
#
_cell.length_a   1.000
_cell.length_b   1.000
_cell.length_c   1.000
_cell.angle_alpha   90.00
_cell.angle_beta   90.00
_cell.angle_gamma   90.00
#
_symmetry.space_group_name_H-M   'P 1'
#
loop_
_entity.id
_entity.type
_entity.pdbx_description
1 polymer ?
#
loop_
_entity_poly.entity_id
_entity_poly.type
_entity_poly.pdbx_seq_one_letter_code
_entity_poly.pdbx_strand_id
1 'polypeptide(L)'
;MYLIISFIRHILSHLTLPCWHLKVHPDYLAGVFIHHFVWSAQQCLELKQRELGATAVELASRQEGSEESRRHLVEQSRDFKRSAPEELKKLAAPLLKSFQAEIDSLLWRSREAEAAFLNVSKRIAEAPDPTLHLERLEETLERLQDVEAANQQLSEALEREVTCQREHADRDRRLREAQLGLAAKLAETERHTRNLQAGG
;
A
#
# COMPACT_ATOMS: atom_id res chain seq x y z
N MET A 1 -3.68 -8.33 -11.08
CA MET A 1 -4.29 -7.27 -11.91
C MET A 1 -5.57 -7.70 -12.61
N TYR A 2 -5.58 -8.76 -13.44
CA TYR A 2 -6.77 -9.20 -14.20
C TYR A 2 -8.02 -9.50 -13.36
N LEU A 3 -7.87 -10.10 -12.17
CA LEU A 3 -8.99 -10.40 -11.26
C LEU A 3 -9.65 -9.14 -10.69
N ILE A 4 -8.86 -8.11 -10.38
CA ILE A 4 -9.35 -6.83 -9.86
C ILE A 4 -10.08 -6.07 -10.96
N ILE A 5 -9.51 -6.05 -12.17
CA ILE A 5 -10.13 -5.42 -13.35
C ILE A 5 -11.45 -6.13 -13.71
N SER A 6 -11.49 -7.47 -13.63
CA SER A 6 -12.71 -8.25 -13.90
C SER A 6 -13.79 -8.02 -12.84
N PHE A 7 -13.40 -7.88 -11.57
CA PHE A 7 -14.32 -7.59 -10.47
C PHE A 7 -14.93 -6.18 -10.59
N ILE A 8 -14.11 -5.18 -10.93
CA ILE A 8 -14.56 -3.80 -11.18
C ILE A 8 -15.51 -3.75 -12.39
N ARG A 9 -15.20 -4.46 -13.48
CA ARG A 9 -16.05 -4.52 -14.67
C ARG A 9 -17.41 -5.20 -14.39
N HIS A 10 -17.42 -6.19 -13.49
CA HIS A 10 -18.66 -6.85 -13.06
C HIS A 10 -19.53 -5.94 -12.20
N ILE A 11 -18.94 -5.21 -11.24
CA ILE A 11 -19.67 -4.23 -10.42
C ILE A 11 -20.25 -3.11 -11.28
N LEU A 12 -19.46 -2.58 -12.22
CA LEU A 12 -19.89 -1.52 -13.13
C LEU A 12 -21.04 -1.95 -14.08
N SER A 13 -21.20 -3.25 -14.36
CA SER A 13 -22.30 -3.74 -15.20
C SER A 13 -23.68 -3.72 -14.51
N HIS A 14 -23.70 -3.58 -13.18
CA HIS A 14 -24.92 -3.52 -12.37
C HIS A 14 -25.32 -2.09 -11.97
N LEU A 15 -24.45 -1.09 -12.16
CA LEU A 15 -24.77 0.32 -11.96
C LEU A 15 -25.23 0.93 -13.28
N THR A 16 -26.54 0.85 -13.54
CA THR A 16 -27.20 1.57 -14.63
C THR A 16 -27.10 3.08 -14.41
N LEU A 17 -26.07 3.73 -14.94
CA LEU A 17 -25.97 5.20 -15.03
C LEU A 17 -25.94 5.64 -16.50
N PRO A 18 -26.96 6.35 -17.00
CA PRO A 18 -27.11 6.68 -18.42
C PRO A 18 -26.50 8.06 -18.72
N CYS A 19 -25.18 8.16 -18.90
CA CYS A 19 -24.53 9.39 -19.40
C CYS A 19 -23.14 9.08 -19.99
N TRP A 20 -23.09 8.47 -21.18
CA TRP A 20 -21.83 8.28 -21.92
C TRP A 20 -21.88 9.06 -23.23
N HIS A 21 -21.66 10.37 -23.16
CA HIS A 21 -21.30 11.16 -24.34
C HIS A 21 -20.22 12.21 -24.09
N LEU A 22 -19.29 11.92 -23.17
CA LEU A 22 -18.04 12.64 -23.07
C LEU A 22 -16.89 11.63 -23.17
N LYS A 23 -16.03 11.84 -24.16
CA LYS A 23 -14.86 10.98 -24.45
C LYS A 23 -13.77 11.26 -23.42
N VAL A 24 -14.03 10.88 -22.17
CA VAL A 24 -13.04 10.92 -21.09
C VAL A 24 -12.20 9.66 -21.21
N HIS A 25 -10.88 9.81 -21.28
CA HIS A 25 -9.95 8.67 -21.35
C HIS A 25 -10.20 7.75 -20.13
N PRO A 26 -10.30 6.42 -20.30
CA PRO A 26 -10.66 5.50 -19.21
C PRO A 26 -9.72 5.59 -17.99
N ASP A 27 -8.47 6.02 -18.20
CA ASP A 27 -7.48 6.18 -17.13
C ASP A 27 -7.77 7.36 -16.18
N TYR A 28 -8.40 8.42 -16.68
CA TYR A 28 -8.80 9.57 -15.86
C TYR A 28 -9.99 9.25 -14.95
N LEU A 29 -10.95 8.48 -15.46
CA LEU A 29 -12.07 8.01 -14.63
C LEU A 29 -11.57 7.04 -13.57
N ALA A 30 -10.67 6.12 -13.92
CA ALA A 30 -10.09 5.18 -12.96
C ALA A 30 -9.36 5.91 -11.81
N GLY A 31 -8.56 6.94 -12.12
CA GLY A 31 -7.86 7.75 -11.10
C GLY A 31 -8.81 8.48 -10.14
N VAL A 32 -9.84 9.14 -10.68
CA VAL A 32 -10.84 9.86 -9.86
C VAL A 32 -11.64 8.90 -8.98
N PHE A 33 -12.00 7.72 -9.50
CA PHE A 33 -12.71 6.69 -8.71
C PHE A 33 -11.84 6.12 -7.60
N ILE A 34 -10.57 5.83 -7.85
CA ILE A 34 -9.64 5.31 -6.84
C ILE A 34 -9.42 6.35 -5.74
N HIS A 35 -9.14 7.60 -6.11
CA HIS A 35 -8.96 8.69 -5.15
C HIS A 35 -10.22 8.92 -4.29
N HIS A 36 -11.41 8.95 -4.92
CA HIS A 36 -12.68 9.09 -4.18
C HIS A 36 -12.96 7.90 -3.25
N PHE A 37 -12.69 6.68 -3.71
CA PHE A 37 -12.87 5.47 -2.91
C PHE A 37 -11.95 5.45 -1.69
N VAL A 38 -10.67 5.79 -1.86
CA VAL A 38 -9.70 5.88 -0.76
C VAL A 38 -10.13 6.96 0.21
N TRP A 39 -10.47 8.16 -0.27
CA TRP A 39 -10.91 9.26 0.59
C TRP A 39 -12.17 8.90 1.38
N SER A 40 -13.13 8.22 0.76
CA SER A 40 -14.33 7.71 1.46
C SER A 40 -13.98 6.64 2.49
N ALA A 41 -13.05 5.72 2.17
CA ALA A 41 -12.59 4.70 3.10
C ALA A 41 -11.85 5.29 4.30
N GLN A 42 -11.00 6.31 4.08
CA GLN A 42 -10.32 7.09 5.11
C GLN A 42 -11.32 7.70 6.09
N GLN A 43 -12.31 8.42 5.57
CA GLN A 43 -13.32 9.07 6.40
C GLN A 43 -14.14 8.05 7.21
N CYS A 44 -14.45 6.89 6.61
CA CYS A 44 -15.12 5.81 7.31
C CYS A 44 -14.25 5.23 8.44
N LEU A 45 -12.94 5.06 8.20
CA LEU A 45 -11.99 4.58 9.19
C LEU A 45 -11.90 5.56 10.38
N GLU A 46 -11.74 6.86 10.13
CA GLU A 46 -11.67 7.89 11.18
C GLU A 46 -12.96 7.94 12.02
N LEU A 47 -14.12 7.89 11.37
CA LEU A 47 -15.41 7.83 12.06
C LEU A 47 -15.49 6.60 12.97
N LYS A 48 -15.08 5.43 12.47
CA LYS A 48 -15.09 4.19 13.27
C LYS A 48 -14.07 4.23 14.41
N GLN A 49 -12.89 4.78 14.19
CA GLN A 49 -11.89 4.97 15.24
C GLN A 49 -12.45 5.85 16.37
N ARG A 50 -13.14 6.93 16.03
CA ARG A 50 -13.76 7.83 17.02
C ARG A 50 -14.90 7.16 17.78
N GLU A 51 -15.81 6.47 17.09
CA GLU A 51 -16.93 5.76 17.71
C GLU A 51 -16.45 4.67 18.68
N LEU A 52 -15.49 3.85 18.23
CA LEU A 52 -14.91 2.77 19.03
C LEU A 52 -14.10 3.32 20.21
N GLY A 53 -13.36 4.41 20.00
CA GLY A 53 -12.62 5.10 21.06
C GLY A 53 -13.55 5.62 22.16
N ALA A 54 -14.65 6.28 21.79
CA ALA A 54 -15.64 6.75 22.76
C ALA A 54 -16.26 5.58 23.55
N THR A 55 -16.60 4.49 22.84
CA THR A 55 -17.15 3.29 23.47
C THR A 55 -16.14 2.62 24.41
N ALA A 56 -14.85 2.59 24.05
CA ALA A 56 -13.79 2.03 24.89
C ALA A 56 -13.59 2.83 26.19
N VAL A 57 -13.71 4.16 26.14
CA VAL A 57 -13.67 5.02 27.34
C VAL A 57 -14.88 4.76 28.23
N GLU A 58 -16.08 4.69 27.65
CA GLU A 58 -17.29 4.37 28.42
C GLU A 58 -17.21 2.97 29.05
N LEU A 59 -16.63 2.01 28.33
CA LEU A 59 -16.44 0.65 28.82
C LEU A 59 -15.56 0.61 30.08
N ALA A 60 -14.50 1.42 30.14
CA ALA A 60 -13.66 1.52 31.33
C ALA A 60 -14.46 2.00 32.55
N SER A 61 -15.32 3.01 32.38
CA SER A 61 -16.21 3.48 33.45
C SER A 61 -17.22 2.40 33.88
N ARG A 62 -17.77 1.64 32.93
CA ARG A 62 -18.69 0.51 33.23
C ARG A 62 -17.99 -0.63 33.96
N GLN A 63 -16.73 -0.93 33.62
CA GLN A 63 -15.91 -1.91 34.31
C GLN A 63 -15.73 -1.53 35.78
N GLU A 64 -15.33 -0.29 36.05
CA GLU A 64 -15.18 0.22 37.42
C GLU A 64 -16.49 0.12 38.22
N GLY A 65 -17.62 0.56 37.66
CA GLY A 65 -18.93 0.48 38.32
C GLY A 65 -19.39 -0.96 38.57
N SER A 66 -19.08 -1.90 37.67
CA SER A 66 -19.39 -3.32 37.85
C SER A 66 -18.54 -3.95 38.96
N GLU A 67 -17.25 -3.58 39.03
CA GLU A 67 -16.37 -4.03 40.12
C GLU A 67 -16.80 -3.48 41.48
N GLU A 68 -17.20 -2.21 41.55
CA GLU A 68 -17.73 -1.60 42.76
C GLU A 68 -19.03 -2.30 43.21
N SER A 69 -19.97 -2.52 42.29
CA SER A 69 -21.23 -3.23 42.57
C SER A 69 -20.99 -4.65 43.10
N ARG A 70 -20.02 -5.37 42.52
CA ARG A 70 -19.61 -6.70 43.00
C ARG A 70 -19.05 -6.64 44.42
N ARG A 71 -18.15 -5.68 44.70
CA ARG A 71 -17.57 -5.49 46.04
C ARG A 71 -18.67 -5.23 47.07
N HIS A 72 -19.64 -4.38 46.73
CA HIS A 72 -20.79 -4.08 47.60
C HIS A 72 -21.64 -5.33 47.87
N LEU A 73 -21.96 -6.13 46.84
CA LEU A 73 -22.72 -7.38 47.01
C LEU A 73 -22.00 -8.41 47.90
N VAL A 74 -20.68 -8.52 47.79
CA VAL A 74 -19.86 -9.39 48.64
C VAL A 74 -19.88 -8.92 50.09
N GLU A 75 -19.81 -7.62 50.32
CA GLU A 75 -19.90 -7.03 51.65
C GLU A 75 -21.29 -7.25 52.28
N GLN A 76 -22.37 -6.96 51.56
CA GLN A 76 -23.74 -7.23 51.99
C GLN A 76 -23.95 -8.71 52.32
N SER A 77 -23.41 -9.62 51.49
CA SER A 77 -23.47 -11.07 51.73
C SER A 77 -22.70 -11.48 52.99
N ARG A 78 -21.58 -10.82 53.29
CA ARG A 78 -20.80 -11.06 54.51
C ARG A 78 -21.54 -10.56 55.74
N ASP A 79 -22.14 -9.39 55.66
CA ASP A 79 -22.85 -8.78 56.77
C ASP A 79 -24.13 -9.55 57.10
N PHE A 80 -24.88 -10.00 56.09
CA PHE A 80 -25.99 -10.93 56.27
C PHE A 80 -25.57 -12.20 57.00
N LYS A 81 -24.44 -12.82 56.61
CA LYS A 81 -23.93 -14.03 57.30
C LYS A 81 -23.53 -13.76 58.75
N ARG A 82 -23.16 -12.52 59.11
CA ARG A 82 -22.80 -12.13 60.49
C ARG A 82 -24.03 -11.83 61.35
N SER A 83 -25.02 -11.13 60.81
CA SER A 83 -26.15 -10.59 61.58
C SER A 83 -27.42 -11.44 61.57
N ALA A 84 -27.59 -12.34 60.58
CA ALA A 84 -28.82 -13.10 60.44
C ALA A 84 -28.99 -14.22 61.51
N PRO A 85 -30.23 -14.67 61.78
CA PRO A 85 -30.51 -15.88 62.57
C PRO A 85 -29.99 -17.16 61.90
N GLU A 86 -29.63 -18.16 62.70
CA GLU A 86 -28.92 -19.36 62.20
C GLU A 86 -29.77 -20.25 61.28
N GLU A 87 -31.08 -20.37 61.52
CA GLU A 87 -32.00 -21.05 60.59
C GLU A 87 -32.07 -20.37 59.24
N LEU A 88 -32.13 -19.03 59.22
CA LEU A 88 -32.16 -18.26 57.99
C LEU A 88 -30.85 -18.39 57.21
N LYS A 89 -29.69 -18.43 57.90
CA LYS A 89 -28.40 -18.71 57.25
C LYS A 89 -28.38 -20.06 56.55
N LYS A 90 -28.93 -21.10 57.17
CA LYS A 90 -28.99 -22.45 56.56
C LYS A 90 -29.82 -22.47 55.28
N LEU A 91 -30.96 -21.78 55.26
CA LEU A 91 -31.83 -21.67 54.09
C LEU A 91 -31.22 -20.80 52.98
N ALA A 92 -30.61 -19.67 53.36
CA ALA A 92 -30.04 -18.71 52.42
C ALA A 92 -28.67 -19.15 51.86
N ALA A 93 -27.91 -20.00 52.57
CA ALA A 93 -26.58 -20.44 52.14
C ALA A 93 -26.52 -21.05 50.72
N PRO A 94 -27.37 -22.03 50.34
CA PRO A 94 -27.36 -22.56 48.97
C PRO A 94 -27.78 -21.50 47.94
N LEU A 95 -28.71 -20.62 48.28
CA LEU A 95 -29.16 -19.53 47.42
C LEU A 95 -28.05 -18.50 47.15
N LEU A 96 -27.35 -18.04 48.20
CA LEU A 96 -26.22 -17.12 48.08
C LEU A 96 -25.07 -17.74 47.28
N LYS A 97 -24.81 -19.04 47.45
CA LYS A 97 -23.82 -19.75 46.61
C LYS A 97 -24.23 -19.78 45.14
N SER A 98 -25.50 -20.03 44.84
CA SER A 98 -26.02 -20.03 43.47
C SER A 98 -25.90 -18.65 42.82
N PHE A 99 -26.30 -17.59 43.53
CA PHE A 99 -26.13 -16.22 43.04
C PHE A 99 -24.66 -15.85 42.83
N GLN A 100 -23.77 -16.24 43.75
CA GLN A 100 -22.34 -15.99 43.59
C GLN A 100 -21.80 -16.66 42.32
N ALA A 101 -22.14 -17.93 42.09
CA ALA A 101 -21.71 -18.66 40.90
C ALA A 101 -22.23 -18.02 39.60
N GLU A 102 -23.50 -17.58 39.58
CA GLU A 102 -24.07 -16.90 38.42
C GLU A 102 -23.42 -15.54 38.16
N ILE A 103 -23.20 -14.74 39.22
CA ILE A 103 -22.50 -13.44 39.12
C ILE A 103 -21.08 -13.65 38.59
N ASP A 104 -20.34 -14.62 39.10
CA ASP A 104 -18.97 -14.91 38.65
C ASP A 104 -18.95 -15.38 37.17
N SER A 105 -19.94 -16.18 36.76
CA SER A 105 -20.12 -16.61 35.36
C SER A 105 -20.44 -15.42 34.43
N LEU A 106 -21.33 -14.52 34.84
CA LEU A 106 -21.66 -13.31 34.09
C LEU A 106 -20.45 -12.37 33.98
N LEU A 107 -19.71 -12.17 35.07
CA LEU A 107 -18.49 -11.37 35.07
C LEU A 107 -17.43 -11.95 34.14
N TRP A 108 -17.26 -13.27 34.14
CA TRP A 108 -16.35 -13.94 33.20
C TRP A 108 -16.76 -13.67 31.74
N ARG A 109 -18.03 -13.89 31.40
CA ARG A 109 -18.54 -13.64 30.04
C ARG A 109 -18.43 -12.17 29.63
N SER A 110 -18.70 -11.24 30.54
CA SER A 110 -18.57 -9.80 30.29
C SER A 110 -17.12 -9.43 29.99
N ARG A 111 -16.18 -9.89 30.84
CA ARG A 111 -14.74 -9.64 30.67
C ARG A 111 -14.20 -10.18 29.35
N GLU A 112 -14.62 -11.38 28.94
CA GLU A 112 -14.21 -11.95 27.66
C GLU A 112 -14.76 -11.14 26.47
N ALA A 113 -16.03 -10.72 26.53
CA ALA A 113 -16.63 -9.88 25.49
C ALA A 113 -15.96 -8.49 25.41
N GLU A 114 -15.68 -7.88 26.55
CA GLU A 114 -14.97 -6.61 26.68
C GLU A 114 -13.53 -6.70 26.13
N ALA A 115 -12.81 -7.77 26.47
CA ALA A 115 -11.47 -8.02 25.96
C ALA A 115 -11.46 -8.20 24.42
N ALA A 116 -12.42 -8.94 23.88
CA ALA A 116 -12.58 -9.10 22.44
C ALA A 116 -12.86 -7.75 21.75
N PHE A 117 -13.76 -6.93 22.33
CA PHE A 117 -14.06 -5.59 21.83
C PHE A 117 -12.83 -4.67 21.85
N LEU A 118 -12.08 -4.63 22.96
CA LEU A 118 -10.89 -3.80 23.08
C LEU A 118 -9.79 -4.22 22.10
N ASN A 119 -9.63 -5.53 21.85
CA ASN A 119 -8.69 -6.03 20.84
C ASN A 119 -9.07 -5.55 19.42
N VAL A 120 -10.35 -5.62 19.03
CA VAL A 120 -10.81 -5.12 17.73
C VAL A 120 -10.64 -3.61 17.64
N SER A 121 -11.02 -2.87 18.69
CA SER A 121 -10.89 -1.42 18.75
C SER A 121 -9.45 -0.97 18.61
N LYS A 122 -8.51 -1.66 19.28
CA LYS A 122 -7.07 -1.42 19.17
C LYS A 122 -6.58 -1.62 17.74
N ARG A 123 -6.94 -2.73 17.08
CA ARG A 123 -6.53 -3.01 15.70
C ARG A 123 -7.02 -1.96 14.70
N ILE A 124 -8.22 -1.43 14.92
CA ILE A 124 -8.79 -0.37 14.08
C ILE A 124 -8.11 0.97 14.37
N ALA A 125 -7.77 1.27 15.62
CA ALA A 125 -7.01 2.46 16.00
C ALA A 125 -5.57 2.46 15.46
N GLU A 126 -4.94 1.28 15.37
CA GLU A 126 -3.58 1.09 14.84
C GLU A 126 -3.55 0.92 13.32
N ALA A 127 -4.71 0.94 12.65
CA ALA A 127 -4.76 0.80 11.20
C ALA A 127 -4.01 1.96 10.54
N PRO A 128 -3.05 1.68 9.62
CA PRO A 128 -2.26 2.72 8.99
C PRO A 128 -3.11 3.58 8.06
N ASP A 129 -2.74 4.85 7.94
CA ASP A 129 -3.35 5.78 7.00
C ASP A 129 -3.07 5.33 5.54
N PRO A 130 -4.09 4.93 4.75
CA PRO A 130 -3.94 4.58 3.35
C PRO A 130 -3.50 5.76 2.46
N THR A 131 -3.76 7.02 2.86
CA THR A 131 -3.39 8.22 2.09
C THR A 131 -1.87 8.36 2.00
N LEU A 132 -1.17 8.21 3.13
CA LEU A 132 0.30 8.25 3.18
C LEU A 132 0.95 7.18 2.29
N HIS A 133 0.29 6.03 2.12
CA HIS A 133 0.80 4.96 1.26
C HIS A 133 0.62 5.29 -0.22
N LEU A 134 -0.45 5.99 -0.57
CA LEU A 134 -0.70 6.42 -1.95
C LEU A 134 0.23 7.54 -2.37
N GLU A 135 0.45 8.54 -1.51
CA GLU A 135 1.43 9.61 -1.78
C GLU A 135 2.82 9.03 -2.11
N ARG A 136 3.28 8.05 -1.34
CA ARG A 136 4.55 7.35 -1.61
C ARG A 136 4.54 6.56 -2.92
N LEU A 137 3.40 6.00 -3.30
CA LEU A 137 3.26 5.30 -4.58
C LEU A 137 3.27 6.29 -5.76
N GLU A 138 2.65 7.46 -5.60
CA GLU A 138 2.69 8.55 -6.58
C GLU A 138 4.12 9.04 -6.79
N GLU A 139 4.86 9.34 -5.71
CA GLU A 139 6.29 9.70 -5.80
C GLU A 139 7.13 8.62 -6.50
N THR A 140 6.83 7.35 -6.21
CA THR A 140 7.54 6.23 -6.84
C THR A 140 7.20 6.13 -8.33
N LEU A 141 5.95 6.41 -8.70
CA LEU A 141 5.50 6.43 -10.09
C LEU A 141 6.16 7.55 -10.89
N GLU A 142 6.24 8.76 -10.33
CA GLU A 142 6.96 9.89 -10.94
C GLU A 142 8.43 9.54 -11.18
N ARG A 143 9.10 8.97 -10.18
CA ARG A 143 10.49 8.53 -10.33
C ARG A 143 10.67 7.44 -11.38
N LEU A 144 9.70 6.54 -11.53
CA LEU A 144 9.74 5.52 -12.59
C LEU A 144 9.63 6.16 -13.97
N GLN A 145 8.75 7.15 -14.13
CA GLN A 145 8.61 7.90 -15.39
C GLN A 145 9.92 8.64 -15.76
N ASP A 146 10.58 9.25 -14.79
CA ASP A 146 11.89 9.90 -15.00
C ASP A 146 12.95 8.90 -15.45
N VAL A 147 13.01 7.73 -14.81
CA VAL A 147 13.95 6.67 -15.17
C VAL A 147 13.66 6.15 -16.57
N GLU A 148 12.40 5.92 -16.92
CA GLU A 148 11.99 5.49 -18.27
C GLU A 148 12.40 6.51 -19.34
N ALA A 149 12.15 7.80 -19.09
CA ALA A 149 12.54 8.87 -20.00
C ALA A 149 14.07 8.94 -20.18
N ALA A 150 14.84 8.85 -19.09
CA ALA A 150 16.30 8.82 -19.15
C ALA A 150 16.82 7.59 -19.92
N ASN A 151 16.18 6.44 -19.74
CA ASN A 151 16.57 5.19 -20.41
C ASN A 151 16.27 5.23 -21.91
N GLN A 152 15.17 5.87 -22.31
CA GLN A 152 14.87 6.17 -23.72
C GLN A 152 15.92 7.10 -24.33
N GLN A 153 16.25 8.19 -23.65
CA GLN A 153 17.30 9.13 -24.10
C GLN A 153 18.66 8.45 -24.23
N LEU A 154 19.01 7.58 -23.29
CA LEU A 154 20.25 6.81 -23.34
C LEU A 154 20.28 5.84 -24.51
N SER A 155 19.15 5.18 -24.78
CA SER A 155 19.01 4.25 -25.92
C SER A 155 19.19 5.00 -27.25
N GLU A 156 18.56 6.17 -27.42
CA GLU A 156 18.75 7.00 -28.61
C GLU A 156 20.19 7.50 -28.75
N ALA A 157 20.83 7.92 -27.65
CA ALA A 157 22.21 8.38 -27.66
C ALA A 157 23.16 7.24 -28.05
N LEU A 158 22.93 6.03 -27.54
CA LEU A 158 23.70 4.85 -27.90
C LEU A 158 23.55 4.49 -29.39
N GLU A 159 22.34 4.56 -29.93
CA GLU A 159 22.11 4.36 -31.37
C GLU A 159 22.86 5.40 -32.22
N ARG A 160 22.82 6.68 -31.84
CA ARG A 160 23.57 7.74 -32.51
C ARG A 160 25.08 7.47 -32.46
N GLU A 161 25.61 7.10 -31.30
CA GLU A 161 27.02 6.77 -31.15
C GLU A 161 27.43 5.59 -32.03
N VAL A 162 26.62 4.52 -32.08
CA VAL A 162 26.85 3.37 -32.97
C VAL A 162 26.85 3.79 -34.44
N THR A 163 25.95 4.66 -34.87
CA THR A 163 25.95 5.17 -36.26
C THR A 163 27.18 6.01 -36.56
N CYS A 164 27.55 6.93 -35.66
CA CYS A 164 28.75 7.75 -35.77
C CYS A 164 30.02 6.88 -35.89
N GLN A 165 30.15 5.85 -35.04
CA GLN A 165 31.28 4.93 -35.09
C GLN A 165 31.37 4.17 -36.42
N ARG A 166 30.23 3.74 -36.98
CA ARG A 166 30.20 3.10 -38.31
C ARG A 166 30.70 4.06 -39.40
N GLU A 167 30.25 5.31 -39.38
CA GLU A 167 30.71 6.32 -40.33
C GLU A 167 32.21 6.61 -40.19
N HIS A 168 32.72 6.70 -38.96
CA HIS A 168 34.13 6.88 -38.70
C HIS A 168 34.95 5.70 -39.24
N ALA A 169 34.51 4.45 -38.99
CA ALA A 169 35.15 3.26 -39.53
C ALA A 169 35.17 3.24 -41.08
N ASP A 170 34.08 3.68 -41.72
CA ASP A 170 33.99 3.79 -43.18
C ASP A 170 34.92 4.89 -43.73
N ARG A 171 35.00 6.05 -43.07
CA ARG A 171 35.94 7.13 -43.42
C ARG A 171 37.39 6.65 -43.30
N ASP A 172 37.73 5.95 -42.23
CA ASP A 172 39.07 5.39 -42.02
C ASP A 172 39.43 4.36 -43.11
N ARG A 173 38.47 3.50 -43.48
CA ARG A 173 38.65 2.56 -44.59
C ARG A 173 38.93 3.29 -45.90
N ARG A 174 38.11 4.30 -46.25
CA ARG A 174 38.29 5.11 -47.47
C ARG A 174 39.63 5.85 -47.48
N LEU A 175 40.06 6.38 -46.32
CA LEU A 175 41.35 7.05 -46.19
C LEU A 175 42.50 6.08 -46.48
N ARG A 176 42.46 4.85 -45.96
CA ARG A 176 43.46 3.81 -46.25
C ARG A 176 43.48 3.43 -47.72
N GLU A 177 42.32 3.24 -48.34
CA GLU A 177 42.20 2.94 -49.77
C GLU A 177 42.80 4.08 -50.63
N ALA A 178 42.51 5.35 -50.28
CA ALA A 178 43.08 6.51 -50.95
C ALA A 178 44.60 6.63 -50.76
N GLN A 179 45.12 6.37 -49.56
CA GLN A 179 46.56 6.36 -49.28
C GLN A 179 47.29 5.30 -50.12
N LEU A 180 46.74 4.08 -50.20
CA LEU A 180 47.28 3.01 -51.04
C LEU A 180 47.26 3.41 -52.52
N GLY A 181 46.15 4.01 -53.00
CA GLY A 181 46.03 4.48 -54.37
C GLY A 181 47.04 5.59 -54.72
N LEU A 182 47.26 6.54 -53.81
CA LEU A 182 48.27 7.58 -53.98
C LEU A 182 49.69 7.01 -54.01
N ALA A 183 50.01 6.08 -53.10
CA ALA A 183 51.29 5.39 -53.07
C ALA A 183 51.57 4.62 -54.36
N ALA A 184 50.56 3.95 -54.93
CA ALA A 184 50.68 3.27 -56.21
C ALA A 184 50.99 4.24 -57.36
N LYS A 185 50.27 5.37 -57.44
CA LYS A 185 50.52 6.41 -58.45
C LYS A 185 51.92 7.01 -58.33
N LEU A 186 52.40 7.28 -57.12
CA LEU A 186 53.77 7.76 -56.89
C LEU A 186 54.81 6.76 -57.41
N ALA A 187 54.62 5.47 -57.11
CA ALA A 187 55.51 4.42 -57.62
C ALA A 187 55.50 4.34 -59.15
N GLU A 188 54.35 4.54 -59.81
CA GLU A 188 54.26 4.61 -61.27
C GLU A 188 54.98 5.83 -61.83
N THR A 189 54.80 7.02 -61.26
CA THR A 189 55.48 8.24 -61.73
C THR A 189 56.99 8.17 -61.51
N GLU A 190 57.45 7.56 -60.42
CA GLU A 190 58.87 7.30 -60.18
C GLU A 190 59.47 6.31 -61.19
N ARG A 191 58.72 5.27 -61.59
CA ARG A 191 59.16 4.36 -62.66
C ARG A 191 59.23 5.09 -63.99
N HIS A 192 58.23 5.90 -64.29
CA HIS A 192 58.19 6.66 -65.54
C HIS A 192 59.36 7.65 -65.65
N THR A 193 59.63 8.40 -64.59
CA THR A 193 60.79 9.33 -64.52
C THR A 193 62.13 8.61 -64.61
N ARG A 194 62.29 7.45 -63.94
CA ARG A 194 63.50 6.61 -64.07
C ARG A 194 63.72 6.12 -65.50
N ASN A 195 62.68 5.66 -66.19
CA ASN A 195 62.80 5.19 -67.57
C ASN A 195 63.21 6.33 -68.53
N LEU A 196 62.72 7.55 -68.30
CA LEU A 196 63.11 8.73 -69.08
C LEU A 196 64.57 9.13 -68.84
N GLN A 197 65.09 8.95 -67.61
CA GLN A 197 66.50 9.21 -67.28
C GLN A 197 67.47 8.15 -67.81
N ALA A 198 67.01 6.91 -68.04
CA ALA A 198 67.83 5.82 -68.57
C ALA A 198 67.86 5.74 -70.11
N GLY A 199 66.99 6.50 -70.79
CA GLY A 199 66.84 6.49 -72.25
C GLY A 199 67.46 7.68 -72.98
N GLY A 200 68.23 8.54 -72.29
CA GLY A 200 69.04 9.63 -72.86
C GLY A 200 70.52 9.38 -72.65
#